data_AF-A0A240EPI3-F1
#
_entry.id   AF-A0A240EPI3-F1
#
_cell.length_a   1.000
_cell.length_b   1.000
_cell.length_c   1.000
_cell.angle_alpha   90.00
_cell.angle_beta   90.00
_cell.angle_gamma   90.00
#
_symmetry.space_group_name_H-M   'P 1'
#
loop_
_entity.id
_entity.type
_entity.pdbx_description
1 polymer ?
#
loop_
_entity_poly.entity_id
_entity_poly.type
_entity_poly.pdbx_seq_one_letter_code
_entity_poly.pdbx_strand_id
1 'polypeptide(L)'
;MSWYLLLSIPSGDGVSEVWRLCALLCRAAASFNKAIERILEGDNELLTKMFLADEFDILKAPSPEANHLPKDYMLLLGYDDIYLSSSYEMLLYLESSDLERQELNEFVKNKLKNMHAFFKLSEGEKVDILHEYYDRLTSIEHASKRKVFFIVYSLLPRFSAYAKSYQFWLYSKKNTNHEKSRIKKVLGDYKEFVPSADFGSKTMSGGIQNEIT
;
A
#
# COMPACT_ATOMS: atom_id res chain seq x y z
N MET A 1 -17.53 23.36 -15.07
CA MET A 1 -16.44 22.36 -15.06
C MET A 1 -16.70 21.38 -13.93
N SER A 2 -16.82 20.10 -14.27
CA SER A 2 -17.24 19.05 -13.35
C SER A 2 -16.05 18.49 -12.59
N TRP A 3 -16.12 18.49 -11.25
CA TRP A 3 -15.19 17.89 -10.28
C TRP A 3 -14.95 16.38 -10.45
N TYR A 4 -15.47 15.80 -11.53
CA TYR A 4 -15.31 14.40 -11.91
C TYR A 4 -13.84 13.98 -11.99
N LEU A 5 -12.90 14.84 -12.39
CA LEU A 5 -11.55 14.37 -12.75
C LEU A 5 -10.55 14.16 -11.60
N LEU A 6 -10.67 14.85 -10.46
CA LEU A 6 -9.78 14.65 -9.30
C LEU A 6 -10.11 13.36 -8.51
N LEU A 7 -11.30 12.81 -8.72
CA LEU A 7 -11.79 11.59 -8.08
C LEU A 7 -12.13 10.47 -9.07
N SER A 8 -12.21 10.78 -10.36
CA SER A 8 -12.46 9.83 -11.43
C SER A 8 -11.48 10.15 -12.54
N ILE A 9 -10.32 9.50 -12.52
CA ILE A 9 -9.73 8.77 -13.66
C ILE A 9 -8.33 8.28 -13.22
N PRO A 10 -7.99 7.01 -13.54
CA PRO A 10 -8.46 6.34 -14.76
C PRO A 10 -9.12 4.99 -14.55
N SER A 11 -10.13 4.70 -15.36
CA SER A 11 -10.78 3.39 -15.50
C SER A 11 -11.32 2.76 -14.21
N GLY A 12 -12.51 3.18 -13.79
CA GLY A 12 -13.38 2.33 -12.97
C GLY A 12 -13.61 2.77 -11.54
N ASP A 13 -12.58 3.07 -10.76
CA ASP A 13 -12.75 3.42 -9.35
C ASP A 13 -11.67 4.41 -8.87
N GLY A 14 -12.05 5.36 -8.00
CA GLY A 14 -11.29 6.60 -7.72
C GLY A 14 -10.10 6.47 -6.76
N VAL A 15 -9.71 7.59 -6.14
CA VAL A 15 -8.72 7.64 -5.03
C VAL A 15 -9.02 6.60 -3.95
N SER A 16 -10.29 6.30 -3.69
CA SER A 16 -10.72 5.23 -2.78
C SER A 16 -10.24 3.81 -3.15
N GLU A 17 -9.95 3.54 -4.43
CA GLU A 17 -9.42 2.28 -4.90
C GLU A 17 -7.91 2.14 -4.69
N VAL A 18 -7.13 3.18 -4.99
CA VAL A 18 -5.71 3.26 -4.61
C VAL A 18 -5.55 2.99 -3.11
N TRP A 19 -6.42 3.60 -2.31
CA TRP A 19 -6.44 3.41 -0.86
C TRP A 19 -6.81 1.98 -0.45
N ARG A 20 -7.84 1.42 -1.07
CA ARG A 20 -8.28 0.05 -0.82
C ARG A 20 -7.15 -0.93 -1.16
N LEU A 21 -6.40 -0.67 -2.22
CA LEU A 21 -5.29 -1.51 -2.66
C LEU A 21 -4.08 -1.39 -1.73
N CYS A 22 -3.68 -0.18 -1.31
CA CYS A 22 -2.63 -0.04 -0.28
C CYS A 22 -3.00 -0.74 1.03
N ALA A 23 -4.27 -0.65 1.46
CA ALA A 23 -4.74 -1.29 2.68
C ALA A 23 -4.83 -2.83 2.55
N LEU A 24 -5.25 -3.33 1.39
CA LEU A 24 -5.26 -4.76 1.07
C LEU A 24 -3.85 -5.34 1.03
N LEU A 25 -2.90 -4.64 0.41
CA LEU A 25 -1.50 -5.03 0.34
C LEU A 25 -0.87 -5.08 1.74
N CYS A 26 -1.12 -4.06 2.56
CA CYS A 26 -0.66 -4.05 3.94
C CYS A 26 -1.23 -5.22 4.76
N ARG A 27 -2.53 -5.53 4.58
CA ARG A 27 -3.18 -6.66 5.25
C ARG A 27 -2.61 -8.00 4.79
N ALA A 28 -2.41 -8.17 3.49
CA ALA A 28 -1.88 -9.39 2.91
C ALA A 28 -0.46 -9.63 3.45
N ALA A 29 0.44 -8.66 3.30
CA ALA A 29 1.81 -8.76 3.78
C ALA A 29 1.88 -9.10 5.28
N ALA A 30 1.12 -8.39 6.13
CA ALA A 30 1.09 -8.65 7.57
C ALA A 30 0.56 -10.06 7.94
N SER A 31 -0.39 -10.59 7.16
CA SER A 31 -0.93 -11.94 7.39
C SER A 31 0.07 -13.02 7.00
N PHE A 32 0.80 -12.80 5.91
CA PHE A 32 1.84 -13.72 5.44
C PHE A 32 3.08 -13.69 6.33
N ASN A 33 3.49 -12.53 6.85
CA ASN A 33 4.57 -12.43 7.83
C ASN A 33 4.33 -13.36 9.03
N LYS A 34 3.13 -13.32 9.62
CA LYS A 34 2.73 -14.23 10.71
C LYS A 34 2.72 -15.71 10.31
N ALA A 35 2.37 -16.02 9.07
CA ALA A 35 2.38 -17.39 8.58
C ALA A 35 3.82 -17.92 8.46
N ILE A 36 4.74 -17.08 7.97
CA ILE A 36 6.16 -17.44 7.83
C ILE A 36 6.85 -17.54 9.19
N GLU A 37 6.55 -16.67 10.15
CA GLU A 37 7.02 -16.79 11.55
C GLU A 37 6.68 -18.18 12.12
N ARG A 38 5.44 -18.62 11.98
CA ARG A 38 5.00 -19.95 12.45
C ARG A 38 5.71 -21.10 11.73
N ILE A 39 5.95 -20.96 10.42
CA ILE A 39 6.70 -21.95 9.65
C ILE A 39 8.15 -22.04 10.15
N LEU A 40 8.79 -20.90 10.40
CA LEU A 40 10.15 -20.83 10.95
C LEU A 40 10.22 -21.41 12.37
N GLU A 41 9.14 -21.32 13.15
CA GLU A 41 8.99 -21.99 14.45
C GLU A 41 8.73 -23.50 14.35
N GLY A 42 8.55 -24.05 13.15
CA GLY A 42 8.45 -25.48 12.88
C GLY A 42 7.07 -25.98 12.39
N ASP A 43 6.15 -25.09 12.02
CA ASP A 43 4.83 -25.45 11.46
C ASP A 43 4.93 -25.96 10.01
N ASN A 44 5.46 -27.16 9.85
CA ASN A 44 5.63 -27.82 8.54
C ASN A 44 4.29 -28.17 7.85
N GLU A 45 3.22 -28.31 8.62
CA GLU A 45 1.88 -28.55 8.07
C GLU A 45 1.37 -27.30 7.34
N LEU A 46 1.56 -26.12 7.94
CA LEU A 46 1.25 -24.84 7.31
C LEU A 46 2.08 -24.62 6.05
N LEU A 47 3.39 -24.89 6.10
CA LEU A 47 4.27 -24.80 4.92
C LEU A 47 3.76 -25.65 3.75
N THR A 48 3.40 -26.90 4.06
CA THR A 48 2.87 -27.84 3.06
C THR A 48 1.56 -27.34 2.47
N LYS A 49 0.65 -26.83 3.31
CA LYS A 49 -0.63 -26.25 2.87
C LYS A 49 -0.42 -25.05 1.95
N MET A 50 0.51 -24.15 2.28
CA MET A 50 0.80 -22.98 1.45
C MET A 50 1.34 -23.36 0.07
N PHE A 51 2.20 -24.39 -0.02
CA PHE A 51 2.64 -24.92 -1.31
C PHE A 51 1.50 -25.55 -2.12
N LEU A 52 0.64 -26.35 -1.48
CA LEU A 52 -0.48 -27.01 -2.15
C LEU A 52 -1.53 -26.01 -2.66
N ALA A 53 -1.70 -24.90 -1.95
CA ALA A 53 -2.65 -23.85 -2.27
C ALA A 53 -2.08 -22.76 -3.22
N ASP A 54 -0.81 -22.85 -3.62
CA ASP A 54 -0.09 -21.82 -4.41
C ASP A 54 -0.16 -20.42 -3.75
N GLU A 55 -0.13 -20.39 -2.41
CA GLU A 55 -0.36 -19.16 -1.63
C GLU A 55 0.87 -18.25 -1.54
N PHE A 56 2.07 -18.70 -1.94
CA PHE A 56 3.26 -17.85 -1.96
C PHE A 56 3.19 -16.73 -3.01
N ASP A 57 2.32 -16.85 -4.01
CA ASP A 57 2.18 -15.88 -5.10
C ASP A 57 1.06 -14.88 -4.76
N ILE A 58 1.35 -14.07 -3.73
CA ILE A 58 0.37 -13.19 -3.04
C ILE A 58 0.06 -11.88 -3.78
N LEU A 59 0.90 -11.49 -4.73
CA LEU A 59 0.81 -10.20 -5.42
C LEU A 59 0.59 -10.37 -6.94
N LYS A 60 -0.35 -11.24 -7.33
CA LYS A 60 -0.75 -11.46 -8.72
C LYS A 60 -1.53 -10.29 -9.33
N ALA A 61 -2.24 -9.51 -8.51
CA ALA A 61 -3.04 -8.39 -9.00
C ALA A 61 -2.11 -7.24 -9.42
N PRO A 62 -2.29 -6.63 -10.61
CA PRO A 62 -1.51 -5.48 -11.05
C PRO A 62 -1.72 -4.28 -10.14
N SER A 63 -0.77 -3.34 -10.16
CA SER A 63 -0.81 -2.15 -9.31
C SER A 63 -1.86 -1.26 -9.95
N PRO A 64 -2.72 -0.56 -9.20
CA PRO A 64 -3.63 0.39 -9.80
C PRO A 64 -2.82 1.42 -10.58
N GLU A 65 -3.12 1.58 -11.87
CA GLU A 65 -2.53 2.64 -12.67
C GLU A 65 -3.20 3.96 -12.29
N ALA A 66 -2.57 4.73 -11.42
CA ALA A 66 -2.98 6.11 -11.20
C ALA A 66 -2.40 6.97 -12.33
N ASN A 67 -3.24 7.53 -13.20
CA ASN A 67 -2.74 8.48 -14.21
C ASN A 67 -2.50 9.85 -13.58
N HIS A 68 -1.57 10.57 -14.20
CA HIS A 68 -1.42 11.99 -14.00
C HIS A 68 -2.73 12.71 -14.25
N LEU A 69 -3.02 13.70 -13.41
CA LEU A 69 -4.05 14.69 -13.71
C LEU A 69 -3.62 15.45 -14.98
N PRO A 70 -4.57 15.85 -15.85
CA PRO A 70 -4.19 16.64 -17.01
C PRO A 70 -3.49 17.94 -16.58
N LYS A 71 -2.43 18.33 -17.29
CA LYS A 71 -1.49 19.39 -16.88
C LYS A 71 -2.18 20.71 -16.50
N ASP A 72 -3.22 21.08 -17.22
CA ASP A 72 -3.98 22.31 -16.96
C ASP A 72 -4.66 22.28 -15.58
N TYR A 73 -5.12 21.11 -15.12
CA TYR A 73 -5.69 20.96 -13.79
C TYR A 73 -4.62 20.95 -12.70
N MET A 74 -3.45 20.35 -12.96
CA MET A 74 -2.32 20.42 -12.03
C MET A 74 -1.80 21.84 -11.87
N LEU A 75 -1.82 22.63 -12.94
CA LEU A 75 -1.45 24.04 -12.91
C LEU A 75 -2.46 24.85 -12.08
N LEU A 76 -3.76 24.66 -12.31
CA LEU A 76 -4.82 25.34 -11.54
C LEU A 76 -4.76 24.96 -10.05
N LEU A 77 -4.62 23.68 -9.75
CA LEU A 77 -4.51 23.20 -8.37
C LEU A 77 -3.20 23.66 -7.73
N GLY A 78 -2.09 23.69 -8.47
CA GLY A 78 -0.82 24.21 -8.00
C GLY A 78 -0.82 25.72 -7.77
N TYR A 79 -1.61 26.47 -8.54
CA TYR A 79 -1.83 27.90 -8.33
C TYR A 79 -2.59 28.15 -7.02
N ASP A 80 -3.61 27.34 -6.72
CA ASP A 80 -4.41 27.50 -5.51
C ASP A 80 -3.76 26.90 -4.25
N ASP A 81 -3.13 25.72 -4.38
CA ASP A 81 -2.49 24.97 -3.29
C ASP A 81 -1.35 24.09 -3.84
N ILE A 82 -0.16 24.69 -3.93
CA ILE A 82 1.08 24.01 -4.39
C ILE A 82 1.42 22.76 -3.56
N TYR A 83 1.04 22.73 -2.28
CA TYR A 83 1.32 21.59 -1.41
C TYR A 83 0.41 20.42 -1.74
N LEU A 84 -0.88 20.67 -2.02
CA LEU A 84 -1.79 19.64 -2.47
C LEU A 84 -1.36 19.06 -3.82
N SER A 85 -0.89 19.92 -4.73
CA SER A 85 -0.33 19.53 -6.03
C SER A 85 0.89 18.61 -5.85
N SER A 86 1.86 19.05 -5.05
CA SER A 86 3.06 18.27 -4.73
C SER A 86 2.74 16.95 -4.03
N SER A 87 1.72 16.94 -3.16
CA SER A 87 1.30 15.73 -2.43
C SER A 87 0.66 14.70 -3.36
N TYR A 88 -0.03 15.15 -4.41
CA TYR A 88 -0.60 14.26 -5.42
C TYR A 88 0.49 13.65 -6.30
N GLU A 89 1.46 14.45 -6.78
CA GLU A 89 2.62 13.94 -7.52
C GLU A 89 3.45 12.95 -6.69
N MET A 90 3.63 13.23 -5.38
CA MET A 90 4.27 12.28 -4.48
C MET A 90 3.49 10.97 -4.36
N LEU A 91 2.15 11.01 -4.30
CA LEU A 91 1.34 9.80 -4.30
C LEU A 91 1.54 8.99 -5.58
N LEU A 92 1.52 9.65 -6.74
CA LEU A 92 1.76 8.99 -8.03
C LEU A 92 3.16 8.35 -8.08
N TYR A 93 4.18 9.07 -7.62
CA TYR A 93 5.54 8.55 -7.53
C TYR A 93 5.61 7.30 -6.64
N LEU A 94 5.01 7.36 -5.45
CA LEU A 94 4.97 6.22 -4.52
C LEU A 94 4.21 5.02 -5.10
N GLU A 95 3.14 5.24 -5.86
CA GLU A 95 2.36 4.18 -6.53
C GLU A 95 3.06 3.59 -7.76
N SER A 96 3.81 4.39 -8.51
CA SER A 96 4.52 3.97 -9.72
C SER A 96 5.67 2.98 -9.46
N SER A 97 6.16 2.90 -8.23
CA SER A 97 7.21 1.96 -7.83
C SER A 97 6.64 0.56 -7.62
N ASP A 98 6.54 -0.21 -8.70
CA ASP A 98 6.14 -1.63 -8.68
C ASP A 98 7.31 -2.61 -8.44
N LEU A 99 8.51 -2.07 -8.21
CA LEU A 99 9.76 -2.84 -8.13
C LEU A 99 9.71 -3.92 -7.05
N GLU A 100 9.30 -3.56 -5.83
CA GLU A 100 9.27 -4.48 -4.68
C GLU A 100 8.35 -5.69 -4.93
N ARG A 101 7.22 -5.47 -5.62
CA ARG A 101 6.32 -6.55 -6.00
C ARG A 101 6.93 -7.43 -7.08
N GLN A 102 7.53 -6.84 -8.11
CA GLN A 102 8.14 -7.59 -9.21
C GLN A 102 9.26 -8.48 -8.69
N GLU A 103 10.11 -7.94 -7.80
CA GLU A 103 11.16 -8.69 -7.14
C GLU A 103 10.61 -9.84 -6.27
N LEU A 104 9.52 -9.61 -5.51
CA LEU A 104 8.87 -10.68 -4.74
C LEU A 104 8.35 -11.79 -5.67
N ASN A 105 7.63 -11.40 -6.74
CA ASN A 105 7.05 -12.36 -7.68
C ASN A 105 8.14 -13.18 -8.39
N GLU A 106 9.24 -12.53 -8.77
CA GLU A 106 10.40 -13.21 -9.35
C GLU A 106 11.06 -14.16 -8.34
N PHE A 107 11.24 -13.73 -7.10
CA PHE A 107 11.77 -14.57 -6.02
C PHE A 107 10.89 -15.81 -5.80
N VAL A 108 9.58 -15.63 -5.65
CA VAL A 108 8.62 -16.73 -5.47
C VAL A 108 8.68 -17.70 -6.64
N LYS A 109 8.68 -17.18 -7.87
CA LYS A 109 8.79 -17.99 -9.08
C LYS A 109 10.06 -18.84 -9.09
N ASN A 110 11.18 -18.26 -8.65
CA ASN A 110 12.49 -18.91 -8.71
C ASN A 110 12.74 -19.88 -7.54
N LYS A 111 12.19 -19.61 -6.35
CA LYS A 111 12.55 -20.30 -5.10
C LYS A 111 11.41 -21.06 -4.43
N LEU A 112 10.16 -20.61 -4.59
CA LEU A 112 9.00 -21.10 -3.83
C LEU A 112 7.87 -21.66 -4.72
N LYS A 113 8.02 -21.65 -6.04
CA LYS A 113 6.97 -22.16 -6.95
C LYS A 113 6.98 -23.68 -7.09
N ASN A 114 8.14 -24.32 -6.93
CA ASN A 114 8.28 -25.76 -7.06
C ASN A 114 8.51 -26.41 -5.70
N MET A 115 7.41 -26.91 -5.13
CA MET A 115 7.40 -27.64 -3.87
C MET A 115 8.43 -28.77 -3.84
N HIS A 116 8.49 -29.61 -4.88
CA HIS A 116 9.41 -30.74 -4.90
C HIS A 116 10.88 -30.32 -4.94
N ALA A 117 11.20 -29.26 -5.68
CA ALA A 117 12.55 -28.68 -5.69
C ALA A 117 12.92 -28.09 -4.33
N PHE A 118 11.98 -27.39 -3.68
CA PHE A 118 12.18 -26.81 -2.35
C PHE A 118 12.46 -27.88 -1.29
N PHE A 119 11.67 -28.96 -1.26
CA PHE A 119 11.85 -30.03 -0.26
C PHE A 119 13.14 -30.86 -0.44
N LYS A 120 13.81 -30.78 -1.60
CA LYS A 120 15.12 -31.41 -1.85
C LYS A 120 16.31 -30.62 -1.28
N LEU A 121 16.11 -29.34 -0.96
CA LEU A 121 17.15 -28.50 -0.38
C LEU A 121 17.54 -28.99 1.02
N SER A 122 18.72 -28.60 1.47
CA SER A 122 19.11 -28.78 2.87
C SER A 122 18.25 -27.93 3.80
N GLU A 123 18.14 -28.31 5.07
CA GLU A 123 17.35 -27.54 6.05
C GLU A 123 17.87 -26.10 6.20
N GLY A 124 19.18 -25.89 6.14
CA GLY A 124 19.76 -24.54 6.15
C GLY A 124 19.28 -23.69 4.98
N GLU A 125 19.35 -24.22 3.76
CA GLU A 125 18.89 -23.51 2.56
C GLU A 125 17.39 -23.21 2.59
N LYS A 126 16.56 -24.11 3.15
CA LYS A 126 15.12 -23.88 3.31
C LYS A 126 14.86 -22.70 4.25
N VAL A 127 15.54 -22.68 5.39
CA VAL A 127 15.43 -21.60 6.39
C VAL A 127 15.88 -20.27 5.79
N ASP A 128 17.00 -20.26 5.06
CA ASP A 128 17.51 -19.06 4.39
C ASP A 128 16.49 -18.49 3.38
N ILE A 129 15.89 -19.34 2.55
CA ILE A 129 14.85 -18.92 1.59
C ILE A 129 13.62 -18.36 2.30
N LEU A 130 13.19 -18.97 3.41
CA LEU A 130 12.04 -18.50 4.17
C LEU A 130 12.31 -17.16 4.86
N HIS A 131 13.53 -16.95 5.37
CA HIS A 131 13.95 -15.64 5.89
C HIS A 131 14.01 -14.58 4.78
N GLU A 132 14.59 -14.88 3.61
CA GLU A 132 14.61 -13.92 2.50
C GLU A 132 13.18 -13.55 2.05
N TYR A 133 12.26 -14.53 2.02
CA TYR A 133 10.86 -14.29 1.73
C TYR A 133 10.20 -13.38 2.78
N TYR A 134 10.44 -13.65 4.06
CA TYR A 134 9.96 -12.85 5.19
C TYR A 134 10.46 -11.40 5.12
N ASP A 135 11.74 -11.19 4.82
CA ASP A 135 12.33 -9.85 4.71
C ASP A 135 11.69 -9.05 3.58
N ARG A 136 11.46 -9.69 2.43
CA ARG A 136 10.77 -9.05 1.28
C ARG A 136 9.32 -8.69 1.62
N LEU A 137 8.58 -9.58 2.27
CA LEU A 137 7.22 -9.30 2.74
C LEU A 137 7.19 -8.14 3.75
N THR A 138 8.13 -8.11 4.69
CA THR A 138 8.29 -7.05 5.68
C THR A 138 8.58 -5.71 5.02
N SER A 139 9.45 -5.67 4.00
CA SER A 139 9.72 -4.48 3.21
C SER A 139 8.45 -3.93 2.55
N ILE A 140 7.67 -4.81 1.91
CA ILE A 140 6.40 -4.46 1.26
C ILE A 140 5.36 -3.96 2.29
N GLU A 141 5.29 -4.59 3.46
CA GLU A 141 4.43 -4.14 4.55
C GLU A 141 4.80 -2.72 4.99
N HIS A 142 6.09 -2.46 5.21
CA HIS A 142 6.58 -1.13 5.60
C HIS A 142 6.35 -0.07 4.52
N ALA A 143 6.61 -0.38 3.26
CA ALA A 143 6.31 0.51 2.14
C ALA A 143 4.81 0.84 2.07
N SER A 144 3.96 -0.19 2.19
CA SER A 144 2.50 -0.03 2.21
C SER A 144 2.03 0.82 3.40
N LYS A 145 2.57 0.59 4.60
CA LYS A 145 2.27 1.40 5.79
C LYS A 145 2.65 2.86 5.59
N ARG A 146 3.82 3.17 5.01
CA ARG A 146 4.23 4.54 4.70
C ARG A 146 3.25 5.23 3.75
N LYS A 147 2.80 4.52 2.71
CA LYS A 147 1.77 5.03 1.77
C LYS A 147 0.47 5.34 2.50
N VAL A 148 -0.07 4.37 3.26
CA VAL A 148 -1.31 4.55 4.03
C VAL A 148 -1.17 5.72 5.02
N PHE A 149 -0.04 5.83 5.72
CA PHE A 149 0.22 6.94 6.63
C PHE A 149 0.20 8.30 5.92
N PHE A 150 0.96 8.45 4.83
CA PHE A 150 0.99 9.70 4.04
C PHE A 150 -0.40 10.10 3.58
N ILE A 151 -1.13 9.12 3.05
CA ILE A 151 -2.48 9.27 2.54
C ILE A 151 -3.46 9.75 3.64
N VAL A 152 -3.48 9.08 4.80
CA VAL A 152 -4.41 9.34 5.90
C VAL A 152 -4.10 10.64 6.63
N TYR A 153 -2.83 10.89 6.92
CA TYR A 153 -2.41 11.98 7.82
C TYR A 153 -1.95 13.23 7.08
N SER A 154 -1.58 13.14 5.80
CA SER A 154 -1.10 14.30 5.02
C SER A 154 -2.07 14.68 3.90
N LEU A 155 -2.40 13.76 2.99
CA LEU A 155 -3.15 14.08 1.78
C LEU A 155 -4.63 14.35 2.06
N LEU A 156 -5.32 13.45 2.76
CA LEU A 156 -6.77 13.54 2.99
C LEU A 156 -7.21 14.75 3.81
N PRO A 157 -6.52 15.14 4.90
CA PRO A 157 -6.88 16.34 5.64
C PRO A 157 -6.80 17.60 4.78
N ARG A 158 -5.71 17.74 4.01
CA ARG A 158 -5.51 18.88 3.09
C ARG A 158 -6.56 18.92 2.00
N PHE A 159 -6.79 17.78 1.33
CA PHE A 159 -7.86 17.68 0.33
C PHE A 159 -9.24 18.02 0.93
N SER A 160 -9.51 17.57 2.16
CA SER A 160 -10.77 17.86 2.84
C SER A 160 -10.93 19.35 3.19
N ALA A 161 -9.84 20.04 3.53
CA ALA A 161 -9.82 21.48 3.77
C ALA A 161 -9.97 22.25 2.45
N TYR A 162 -9.23 21.86 1.40
CA TYR A 162 -9.34 22.46 0.08
C TYR A 162 -10.77 22.35 -0.46
N ALA A 163 -11.42 21.19 -0.40
CA ALA A 163 -12.82 21.04 -0.83
C ALA A 163 -13.86 21.88 -0.03
N LYS A 164 -13.47 22.45 1.12
CA LYS A 164 -14.30 23.35 1.93
C LYS A 164 -14.03 24.82 1.67
N SER A 165 -13.02 25.18 0.88
CA SER A 165 -12.66 26.59 0.63
C SER A 165 -13.77 27.35 -0.13
N TYR A 166 -13.73 28.68 0.00
CA TYR A 166 -14.77 29.60 -0.48
C TYR A 166 -15.00 29.52 -1.99
N GLN A 167 -13.94 29.27 -2.76
CA GLN A 167 -13.95 29.04 -4.21
C GLN A 167 -14.90 27.90 -4.63
N PHE A 168 -15.25 26.99 -3.71
CA PHE A 168 -16.15 25.86 -3.98
C PHE A 168 -17.53 26.01 -3.36
N TRP A 169 -17.88 27.20 -2.89
CA TRP A 169 -19.14 27.40 -2.17
C TRP A 169 -20.37 27.17 -3.06
N LEU A 170 -20.31 27.58 -4.33
CA LEU A 170 -21.42 27.48 -5.28
C LEU A 170 -21.44 26.15 -6.08
N TYR A 171 -20.49 25.25 -5.83
CA TYR A 171 -20.37 24.00 -6.58
C TYR A 171 -21.05 22.83 -5.87
N SER A 172 -21.63 21.91 -6.64
CA SER A 172 -22.16 20.66 -6.10
C SER A 172 -21.04 19.80 -5.51
N LYS A 173 -21.21 19.38 -4.24
CA LYS A 173 -20.25 18.54 -3.51
C LYS A 173 -20.70 17.08 -3.36
N LYS A 174 -21.74 16.66 -4.10
CA LYS A 174 -22.36 15.33 -3.95
C LYS A 174 -21.34 14.19 -4.15
N ASN A 175 -20.57 14.23 -5.25
CA ASN A 175 -19.59 13.20 -5.56
C ASN A 175 -18.40 13.23 -4.61
N THR A 176 -17.91 14.42 -4.24
CA THR A 176 -16.85 14.57 -3.24
C THR A 176 -17.25 13.99 -1.88
N ASN A 177 -18.50 14.20 -1.48
CA ASN A 177 -19.03 13.62 -0.23
C ASN A 177 -19.20 12.10 -0.34
N HIS A 178 -19.61 11.58 -1.50
CA HIS A 178 -19.68 10.15 -1.77
C HIS A 178 -18.32 9.48 -1.66
N GLU A 179 -17.29 10.03 -2.31
CA GLU A 179 -15.92 9.50 -2.23
C GLU A 179 -15.31 9.63 -0.83
N LYS A 180 -15.55 10.74 -0.12
CA LYS A 180 -15.20 10.85 1.30
C LYS A 180 -15.83 9.75 2.14
N SER A 181 -17.07 9.37 1.85
CA SER A 181 -17.75 8.26 2.53
C SER A 181 -17.11 6.92 2.18
N ARG A 182 -16.76 6.66 0.92
CA ARG A 182 -16.05 5.45 0.50
C ARG A 182 -14.69 5.33 1.19
N ILE A 183 -13.91 6.42 1.22
CA ILE A 183 -12.62 6.46 1.90
C ILE A 183 -12.77 6.17 3.40
N LYS A 184 -13.74 6.80 4.07
CA LYS A 184 -14.01 6.51 5.49
C LYS A 184 -14.39 5.06 5.73
N LYS A 185 -15.15 4.46 4.82
CA LYS A 185 -15.52 3.05 4.90
C LYS A 185 -14.27 2.16 4.78
N VAL A 186 -13.41 2.38 3.79
CA VAL A 186 -12.14 1.66 3.64
C VAL A 186 -11.27 1.82 4.89
N LEU A 187 -11.16 3.02 5.45
CA LEU A 187 -10.42 3.23 6.71
C LEU A 187 -11.04 2.49 7.89
N GLY A 188 -12.36 2.34 7.93
CA GLY A 188 -13.05 1.52 8.93
C GLY A 188 -12.75 0.03 8.74
N ASP A 189 -12.91 -0.47 7.52
CA ASP A 189 -12.75 -1.87 7.15
C ASP A 189 -11.31 -2.39 7.38
N TYR A 190 -10.31 -1.49 7.27
CA TYR A 190 -8.89 -1.82 7.43
C TYR A 190 -8.21 -1.07 8.59
N LYS A 191 -8.99 -0.61 9.59
CA LYS A 191 -8.49 0.23 10.68
C LYS A 191 -7.25 -0.32 11.39
N GLU A 192 -7.18 -1.65 11.55
CA GLU A 192 -6.07 -2.35 12.20
C GLU A 192 -4.74 -2.22 11.44
N PHE A 193 -4.80 -1.94 10.14
CA PHE A 193 -3.63 -1.78 9.26
C PHE A 193 -3.29 -0.30 9.00
N VAL A 194 -4.09 0.64 9.53
CA VAL A 194 -3.78 2.06 9.48
C VAL A 194 -2.72 2.34 10.55
N PRO A 195 -1.51 2.83 10.17
CA PRO A 195 -0.50 3.18 11.15
C PRO A 195 -1.00 4.25 12.10
N SER A 196 -0.51 4.25 13.34
CA SER A 196 -0.86 5.27 14.33
C SER A 196 -0.31 6.65 13.93
N ALA A 197 -0.86 7.70 14.52
CA ALA A 197 -0.48 9.08 14.19
C ALA A 197 0.99 9.40 14.52
N ASP A 198 1.59 8.69 15.48
CA ASP A 198 2.99 8.78 15.89
C ASP A 198 3.94 7.91 15.04
N PHE A 199 3.42 7.16 14.06
CA PHE A 199 4.21 6.32 13.16
C PHE A 199 5.30 7.14 12.45
N GLY A 200 4.93 8.28 11.88
CA GLY A 200 5.88 9.15 11.16
C GLY A 200 7.04 9.63 12.04
N SER A 201 6.76 10.04 13.28
CA SER A 201 7.80 10.43 14.24
C SER A 201 8.70 9.26 14.62
N LYS A 202 8.15 8.06 14.84
CA LYS A 202 8.91 6.85 15.19
C LYS A 202 9.82 6.38 14.05
N THR A 203 9.35 6.46 12.80
CA THR A 203 10.16 6.11 11.63
C THR A 203 11.28 7.14 11.41
N MET A 204 11.01 8.42 11.60
CA MET A 204 12.03 9.48 11.45
C MET A 204 13.06 9.49 12.57
N SER A 205 12.69 9.09 13.79
CA SER A 205 13.59 9.02 14.93
C SER A 205 14.47 7.76 14.95
N GLY A 206 14.55 6.99 13.86
CA GLY A 206 15.40 5.80 13.78
C GLY A 206 14.81 4.52 14.37
N GLY A 207 13.58 4.54 14.90
CA GLY A 207 12.89 3.35 15.43
C GLY A 207 13.75 2.54 16.40
N ILE A 208 14.16 1.34 15.96
CA ILE A 208 15.04 0.40 16.68
C ILE A 208 16.41 1.00 17.03
N GLN A 209 16.95 1.92 16.21
CA GLN A 209 18.26 2.52 16.50
C GLN A 209 18.27 3.26 17.84
N ASN A 210 17.14 3.83 18.28
CA ASN A 210 17.03 4.43 19.61
C ASN A 210 16.78 3.41 20.73
N GLU A 211 16.34 2.20 20.42
CA GLU A 211 16.10 1.14 21.41
C GLU A 211 17.36 0.31 21.71
N ILE A 212 18.35 0.35 20.82
CA ILE A 212 19.63 -0.35 20.95
C ILE A 212 20.81 0.57 21.29
N THR A 213 20.56 1.87 21.51
CA THR A 213 21.55 2.88 21.94
C THR A 213 21.25 3.31 23.38
#